data_AF-A0A521S3L6-F1
#
_entry.id   AF-A0A521S3L6-F1
#
_cell.length_a   1.000
_cell.length_b   1.000
_cell.length_c   1.000
_cell.angle_alpha   90.00
_cell.angle_beta   90.00
_cell.angle_gamma   90.00
#
_symmetry.space_group_name_H-M   'P 1'
#
loop_
_entity.id
_entity.type
_entity.pdbx_description
1 polymer ?
#
loop_
_entity_poly.entity_id
_entity_poly.type
_entity_poly.pdbx_seq_one_letter_code
_entity_poly.pdbx_strand_id
1 'polypeptide(L)'
;MAFQLPSRGFVFWPVGTGDSTTIVVNKQTVLQVDLHHMIQSEEDDTPHIPIIDYLVELLPKVDGKPYLSVFALSHPDQDHCRGFADLLKRVRIGELWFTPRIFKEYKKDLCPDAKVFCEEATRRVKKMIDQGGLVKSGDLVRIIGYGEWLKENKYDGFPSDRLTVPGNAITSLDGRDCSSLFRAFVHAPFKDDGSAERNETSLGFQVSLIGEKTAGHAHALLFGDLSYPVLKRIFTISDAANLIWNVLLSPHHCSKSAMYWKEEGEQE
;
A
#
# COMPACT_ATOMS: atom_id res chain seq x y z
N MET A 1 -25.91 -15.41 3.12
CA MET A 1 -25.12 -15.61 1.88
C MET A 1 -23.67 -15.40 2.24
N ALA A 2 -22.75 -16.23 1.76
CA ALA A 2 -21.32 -15.99 1.94
C ALA A 2 -20.93 -14.68 1.23
N PHE A 3 -20.04 -13.88 1.83
CA PHE A 3 -19.55 -12.63 1.24
C PHE A 3 -18.82 -12.91 -0.09
N GLN A 4 -18.98 -12.02 -1.06
CA GLN A 4 -18.26 -12.08 -2.33
C GLN A 4 -17.60 -10.74 -2.61
N LEU A 5 -16.42 -10.77 -3.23
CA LEU A 5 -15.76 -9.56 -3.69
C LEU A 5 -16.62 -8.83 -4.75
N PRO A 6 -16.64 -7.49 -4.74
CA PRO A 6 -17.33 -6.73 -5.78
C PRO A 6 -16.69 -6.96 -7.14
N SER A 7 -17.44 -6.75 -8.23
CA SER A 7 -16.88 -6.83 -9.59
C SER A 7 -15.79 -5.78 -9.85
N ARG A 8 -15.96 -4.61 -9.21
CA ARG A 8 -14.98 -3.52 -9.08
C ARG A 8 -15.35 -2.71 -7.84
N GLY A 9 -14.41 -2.44 -6.97
CA GLY A 9 -14.68 -1.67 -5.75
C GLY A 9 -13.62 -1.80 -4.68
N PHE A 10 -13.90 -1.18 -3.54
CA PHE A 10 -13.07 -1.22 -2.34
C PHE A 10 -13.75 -2.09 -1.28
N VAL A 11 -12.98 -2.90 -0.57
CA VAL A 11 -13.41 -3.68 0.59
C VAL A 11 -12.49 -3.33 1.75
N PHE A 12 -13.07 -2.72 2.78
CA PHE A 12 -12.41 -2.41 4.04
C PHE A 12 -12.76 -3.48 5.05
N TRP A 13 -11.76 -4.25 5.49
CA TRP A 13 -11.99 -5.41 6.31
C TRP A 13 -12.06 -5.03 7.80
N PRO A 14 -13.02 -5.59 8.57
CA PRO A 14 -13.08 -5.40 10.01
C PRO A 14 -11.98 -6.23 10.69
N VAL A 15 -10.79 -5.63 10.83
CA VAL A 15 -9.60 -6.29 11.38
C VAL A 15 -9.13 -5.66 12.70
N GLY A 16 -10.02 -4.95 13.40
CA GLY A 16 -9.71 -4.32 14.68
C GLY A 16 -8.98 -2.98 14.51
N THR A 17 -7.85 -2.82 15.19
CA THR A 17 -7.09 -1.54 15.25
C THR A 17 -6.02 -1.42 14.17
N GLY A 18 -6.10 -2.23 13.11
CA GLY A 18 -5.16 -2.21 12.00
C GLY A 18 -5.86 -1.96 10.68
N ASP A 19 -5.07 -1.79 9.63
CA ASP A 19 -5.60 -1.55 8.29
C ASP A 19 -5.54 -2.80 7.42
N SER A 20 -6.60 -2.98 6.64
CA SER A 20 -6.65 -4.00 5.60
C SER A 20 -7.69 -3.61 4.55
N THR A 21 -7.21 -3.25 3.36
CA THR A 21 -8.07 -2.81 2.26
C THR A 21 -7.80 -3.63 1.00
N THR A 22 -8.82 -4.34 0.52
CA THR A 22 -8.77 -4.98 -0.80
C THR A 22 -9.39 -4.06 -1.85
N ILE A 23 -8.69 -3.88 -2.96
CA ILE A 23 -9.11 -3.09 -4.11
C ILE A 23 -9.28 -4.03 -5.30
N VAL A 24 -10.52 -4.19 -5.76
CA VAL A 24 -10.85 -5.02 -6.91
C VAL A 24 -10.98 -4.13 -8.13
N VAL A 25 -10.07 -4.30 -9.10
CA VAL A 25 -10.11 -3.56 -10.37
C VAL A 25 -10.99 -4.28 -11.39
N ASN A 26 -10.87 -5.61 -11.43
CA ASN A 26 -11.69 -6.53 -12.19
C ASN A 26 -11.53 -7.96 -11.62
N LYS A 27 -12.18 -8.95 -12.25
CA LYS A 27 -12.17 -10.37 -11.82
C LYS A 27 -10.78 -11.02 -11.71
N GLN A 28 -9.75 -10.48 -12.37
CA GLN A 28 -8.38 -11.04 -12.40
C GLN A 28 -7.33 -10.12 -11.77
N THR A 29 -7.70 -8.89 -11.40
CA THR A 29 -6.77 -7.88 -10.91
C THR A 29 -7.26 -7.35 -9.57
N VAL A 30 -6.58 -7.81 -8.52
CA VAL A 30 -6.86 -7.48 -7.12
C VAL A 30 -5.58 -6.95 -6.47
N LEU A 31 -5.69 -5.84 -5.76
CA LEU A 31 -4.64 -5.20 -4.98
C LEU A 31 -5.03 -5.29 -3.50
N GLN A 32 -4.08 -5.62 -2.63
CA GLN A 32 -4.23 -5.53 -1.17
C GLN A 32 -3.35 -4.39 -0.68
N VAL A 33 -3.92 -3.51 0.13
CA VAL A 33 -3.20 -2.45 0.84
C VAL A 33 -3.26 -2.78 2.33
N ASP A 34 -2.09 -2.96 2.93
CA ASP A 34 -1.89 -3.39 4.31
C ASP A 34 -2.54 -4.74 4.66
N LEU A 35 -2.19 -5.27 5.83
CA LEU A 35 -2.70 -6.53 6.35
C LEU A 35 -2.64 -6.56 7.87
N HIS A 36 -3.77 -6.90 8.49
CA HIS A 36 -3.86 -7.10 9.92
C HIS A 36 -4.58 -8.41 10.27
N HIS A 37 -3.87 -9.52 10.17
CA HIS A 37 -4.43 -10.83 10.50
C HIS A 37 -4.09 -11.21 11.95
N MET A 38 -5.09 -11.23 12.83
CA MET A 38 -4.91 -11.58 14.24
C MET A 38 -5.19 -13.05 14.49
N ILE A 39 -4.42 -13.72 15.36
CA ILE A 39 -4.72 -15.11 15.77
C ILE A 39 -6.15 -15.22 16.34
N GLN A 40 -6.57 -14.21 17.12
CA GLN A 40 -7.92 -14.11 17.66
C GLN A 40 -9.01 -13.97 16.58
N SER A 41 -8.68 -13.67 15.33
CA SER A 41 -9.64 -13.64 14.23
C SER A 41 -10.02 -15.04 13.72
N GLU A 42 -9.34 -16.08 14.21
CA GLU A 42 -9.64 -17.49 13.92
C GLU A 42 -10.64 -18.11 14.93
N GLU A 43 -11.09 -17.36 15.95
CA GLU A 43 -12.06 -17.80 16.96
C GLU A 43 -13.51 -17.42 16.59
N ASP A 44 -14.50 -18.28 16.87
CA ASP A 44 -15.89 -18.11 16.39
C ASP A 44 -16.67 -16.91 17.01
N ASP A 45 -16.17 -16.29 18.10
CA ASP A 45 -16.88 -15.24 18.87
C ASP A 45 -16.17 -13.87 18.86
N THR A 46 -15.45 -13.58 17.77
CA THR A 46 -14.70 -12.33 17.59
C THR A 46 -15.30 -11.45 16.49
N PRO A 47 -15.32 -10.11 16.62
CA PRO A 47 -15.72 -9.22 15.53
C PRO A 47 -14.65 -9.12 14.42
N HIS A 48 -13.49 -9.75 14.60
CA HIS A 48 -12.34 -9.67 13.69
C HIS A 48 -12.39 -10.75 12.62
N ILE A 49 -12.24 -10.36 11.35
CA ILE A 49 -12.25 -11.33 10.24
C ILE A 49 -10.88 -11.98 10.04
N PRO A 50 -10.80 -13.31 9.81
CA PRO A 50 -9.58 -14.00 9.42
C PRO A 50 -9.22 -13.67 7.97
N ILE A 51 -8.73 -12.45 7.73
CA ILE A 51 -8.59 -11.89 6.38
C ILE A 51 -7.78 -12.76 5.42
N ILE A 52 -6.73 -13.46 5.87
CA ILE A 52 -5.93 -14.30 4.97
C ILE A 52 -6.76 -15.47 4.43
N ASP A 53 -7.62 -16.07 5.25
CA ASP A 53 -8.52 -17.15 4.82
C ASP A 53 -9.51 -16.65 3.78
N TYR A 54 -10.11 -15.48 4.02
CA TYR A 54 -10.98 -14.82 3.05
C TYR A 54 -10.26 -14.49 1.75
N LEU A 55 -9.02 -13.97 1.81
CA LEU A 55 -8.24 -13.70 0.61
C LEU A 55 -7.92 -15.00 -0.16
N VAL A 56 -7.55 -16.08 0.54
CA VAL A 56 -7.29 -17.39 -0.08
C VAL A 56 -8.53 -17.95 -0.78
N GLU A 57 -9.72 -17.75 -0.20
CA GLU A 57 -10.98 -18.19 -0.79
C GLU A 57 -11.42 -17.32 -1.98
N LEU A 58 -11.32 -16.00 -1.83
CA LEU A 58 -11.97 -15.03 -2.72
C LEU A 58 -11.09 -14.55 -3.87
N LEU A 59 -9.76 -14.62 -3.74
CA LEU A 59 -8.85 -14.18 -4.80
C LEU A 59 -8.99 -15.06 -6.06
N PRO A 60 -8.78 -14.48 -7.25
CA PRO A 60 -8.71 -15.29 -8.47
C PRO A 60 -7.57 -16.32 -8.35
N LYS A 61 -7.70 -17.44 -9.06
CA LYS A 61 -6.64 -18.45 -9.11
C LYS A 61 -5.85 -18.33 -10.41
N VAL A 62 -4.53 -18.38 -10.30
CA VAL A 62 -3.59 -18.51 -11.42
C VAL A 62 -2.77 -19.77 -11.18
N ASP A 63 -2.77 -20.68 -12.15
CA ASP A 63 -2.12 -22.01 -12.04
C ASP A 63 -2.59 -22.79 -10.80
N GLY A 64 -3.88 -22.68 -10.47
CA GLY A 64 -4.50 -23.35 -9.32
C GLY A 64 -4.23 -22.72 -7.95
N LYS A 65 -3.39 -21.68 -7.86
CA LYS A 65 -3.08 -20.97 -6.60
C LYS A 65 -3.81 -19.63 -6.50
N PRO A 66 -4.31 -19.24 -5.29
CA PRO A 66 -4.83 -17.90 -5.07
C PRO A 66 -3.80 -16.84 -5.49
N TYR A 67 -4.27 -15.81 -6.17
CA TYR A 67 -3.43 -14.85 -6.85
C TYR A 67 -3.81 -13.42 -6.50
N LEU A 68 -2.83 -12.69 -5.96
CA LEU A 68 -2.92 -11.27 -5.68
C LEU A 68 -2.03 -10.52 -6.68
N SER A 69 -2.59 -9.57 -7.43
CA SER A 69 -1.80 -8.84 -8.43
C SER A 69 -0.78 -7.93 -7.76
N VAL A 70 -1.20 -7.19 -6.73
CA VAL A 70 -0.31 -6.29 -6.00
C VAL A 70 -0.54 -6.40 -4.51
N PHE A 71 0.54 -6.39 -3.73
CA PHE A 71 0.49 -6.04 -2.31
C PHE A 71 1.24 -4.73 -2.09
N ALA A 72 0.56 -3.74 -1.52
CA ALA A 72 1.15 -2.46 -1.15
C ALA A 72 1.18 -2.34 0.37
N LEU A 73 2.33 -1.97 0.92
CA LEU A 73 2.47 -1.71 2.35
C LEU A 73 2.59 -0.21 2.58
N SER A 74 1.68 0.35 3.37
CA SER A 74 1.67 1.76 3.72
C SER A 74 2.83 2.09 4.64
N HIS A 75 3.08 1.28 5.67
CA HIS A 75 4.23 1.38 6.58
C HIS A 75 4.44 0.07 7.39
N PRO A 76 5.57 -0.11 8.11
CA PRO A 76 5.96 -1.40 8.69
C PRO A 76 5.54 -1.63 10.16
N ASP A 77 4.73 -0.78 10.78
CA ASP A 77 4.19 -1.14 12.10
C ASP A 77 3.32 -2.41 11.97
N GLN A 78 3.26 -3.15 13.08
CA GLN A 78 2.64 -4.47 13.09
C GLN A 78 1.16 -4.40 12.70
N ASP A 79 0.48 -3.30 12.99
CA ASP A 79 -0.91 -3.09 12.68
C ASP A 79 -1.23 -2.95 11.18
N HIS A 80 -0.20 -2.87 10.33
CA HIS A 80 -0.34 -2.77 8.87
C HIS A 80 0.27 -3.93 8.10
N CYS A 81 1.04 -4.81 8.75
CA CYS A 81 1.69 -5.94 8.09
C CYS A 81 1.50 -7.30 8.76
N ARG A 82 0.83 -7.39 9.91
CA ARG A 82 0.64 -8.64 10.66
C ARG A 82 0.01 -9.72 9.78
N GLY A 83 0.71 -10.85 9.67
CA GLY A 83 0.30 -11.99 8.84
C GLY A 83 0.88 -12.00 7.43
N PHE A 84 1.70 -11.02 7.04
CA PHE A 84 2.29 -10.97 5.69
C PHE A 84 3.10 -12.24 5.37
N ALA A 85 3.81 -12.79 6.35
CA ALA A 85 4.59 -14.02 6.17
C ALA A 85 3.69 -15.24 5.86
N ASP A 86 2.47 -15.30 6.39
CA ASP A 86 1.50 -16.35 6.06
C ASP A 86 0.86 -16.10 4.70
N LEU A 87 0.47 -14.85 4.41
CA LEU A 87 -0.05 -14.46 3.10
C LEU A 87 0.92 -14.86 1.98
N LEU A 88 2.21 -14.56 2.14
CA LEU A 88 3.25 -14.88 1.15
C LEU A 88 3.42 -16.40 0.92
N LYS A 89 3.11 -17.24 1.92
CA LYS A 89 3.15 -18.70 1.78
C LYS A 89 1.93 -19.24 1.03
N ARG A 90 0.76 -18.65 1.26
CA ARG A 90 -0.54 -19.17 0.81
C ARG A 90 -1.02 -18.56 -0.52
N VAL A 91 -0.58 -17.35 -0.83
CA VAL A 91 -1.03 -16.55 -1.98
C VAL A 91 0.17 -16.19 -2.85
N ARG A 92 0.03 -16.38 -4.17
CA ARG A 92 1.02 -15.88 -5.13
C ARG A 92 0.82 -14.38 -5.32
N ILE A 93 1.84 -13.58 -5.00
CA ILE A 93 1.81 -12.12 -5.12
C ILE A 93 2.62 -11.65 -6.34
N GLY A 94 1.95 -11.05 -7.33
CA GLY A 94 2.54 -10.60 -8.59
C GLY A 94 3.59 -9.50 -8.43
N GLU A 95 3.20 -8.37 -7.86
CA GLU A 95 4.03 -7.17 -7.65
C GLU A 95 3.95 -6.68 -6.20
N LEU A 96 5.06 -6.19 -5.64
CA LEU A 96 5.07 -5.46 -4.36
C LEU A 96 5.23 -3.97 -4.61
N TRP A 97 4.49 -3.14 -3.87
CA TRP A 97 4.82 -1.72 -3.76
C TRP A 97 5.62 -1.49 -2.49
N PHE A 98 6.86 -1.05 -2.69
CA PHE A 98 7.87 -0.93 -1.64
C PHE A 98 8.36 0.51 -1.54
N THR A 99 8.36 1.04 -0.33
CA THR A 99 8.85 2.40 -0.05
C THR A 99 10.10 2.30 0.84
N PRO A 100 11.32 2.22 0.27
CA PRO A 100 12.56 2.03 1.03
C PRO A 100 12.78 3.03 2.16
N ARG A 101 12.35 4.28 1.95
CA ARG A 101 12.50 5.37 2.91
C ARG A 101 11.86 5.03 4.26
N ILE A 102 10.68 4.40 4.25
CA ILE A 102 9.94 4.07 5.47
C ILE A 102 10.76 3.14 6.35
N PHE A 103 11.37 2.12 5.75
CA PHE A 103 12.19 1.15 6.46
C PHE A 103 13.52 1.73 6.95
N LYS A 104 14.13 2.68 6.20
CA LYS A 104 15.38 3.34 6.61
C LYS A 104 15.15 4.32 7.77
N GLU A 105 14.03 5.01 7.77
CA GLU A 105 13.66 6.02 8.79
C GLU A 105 12.84 5.44 9.94
N TYR A 106 12.60 4.12 9.91
CA TYR A 106 11.91 3.40 10.94
C TYR A 106 12.76 3.36 12.22
N LYS A 107 12.23 3.93 13.31
CA LYS A 107 12.97 4.11 14.56
C LYS A 107 12.80 2.95 15.55
N LYS A 108 11.77 2.11 15.37
CA LYS A 108 11.49 0.95 16.22
C LYS A 108 12.07 -0.32 15.60
N ASP A 109 12.13 -1.40 16.38
CA ASP A 109 12.43 -2.71 15.82
C ASP A 109 11.30 -3.16 14.87
N LEU A 110 11.67 -3.62 13.68
CA LEU A 110 10.71 -4.21 12.75
C LEU A 110 10.12 -5.49 13.37
N CYS A 111 8.80 -5.61 13.32
CA CYS A 111 8.13 -6.86 13.68
C CYS A 111 8.51 -7.99 12.69
N PRO A 112 8.30 -9.27 13.04
CA PRO A 112 8.67 -10.39 12.17
C PRO A 112 8.09 -10.30 10.76
N ASP A 113 6.83 -9.93 10.61
CA ASP A 113 6.18 -9.78 9.29
C ASP A 113 6.78 -8.64 8.47
N ALA A 114 7.08 -7.50 9.10
CA ALA A 114 7.74 -6.38 8.44
C ALA A 114 9.15 -6.75 7.94
N LYS A 115 9.89 -7.58 8.70
CA LYS A 115 11.19 -8.12 8.25
C LYS A 115 11.02 -8.99 7.01
N VAL A 116 10.06 -9.93 7.02
CA VAL A 116 9.76 -10.80 5.86
C VAL A 116 9.37 -9.98 4.63
N PHE A 117 8.54 -8.95 4.80
CA PHE A 117 8.20 -8.03 3.71
C PHE A 117 9.43 -7.32 3.13
N CYS A 118 10.27 -6.75 4.00
CA CYS A 118 11.48 -6.03 3.59
C CYS A 118 12.47 -6.96 2.85
N GLU A 119 12.65 -8.19 3.35
CA GLU A 119 13.50 -9.21 2.75
C GLU A 119 12.99 -9.61 1.36
N GLU A 120 11.70 -9.90 1.22
CA GLU A 120 11.09 -10.27 -0.06
C GLU A 120 11.14 -9.10 -1.07
N ALA A 121 10.82 -7.88 -0.64
CA ALA A 121 10.93 -6.70 -1.50
C ALA A 121 12.38 -6.47 -1.97
N THR A 122 13.35 -6.61 -1.06
CA THR A 122 14.79 -6.46 -1.38
C THR A 122 15.27 -7.57 -2.32
N ARG A 123 14.80 -8.81 -2.14
CA ARG A 123 15.08 -9.93 -3.06
C ARG A 123 14.58 -9.62 -4.46
N ARG A 124 13.36 -9.07 -4.61
CA ARG A 124 12.78 -8.67 -5.90
C ARG A 124 13.55 -7.52 -6.54
N VAL A 125 13.93 -6.50 -5.76
CA VAL A 125 14.78 -5.39 -6.23
C VAL A 125 16.06 -5.93 -6.84
N LYS A 126 16.81 -6.76 -6.09
CA LYS A 126 18.06 -7.37 -6.57
C LYS A 126 17.83 -8.16 -7.86
N LYS A 127 16.81 -9.00 -7.89
CA LYS A 127 16.50 -9.82 -9.08
C LYS A 127 16.15 -8.97 -10.29
N MET A 128 15.44 -7.86 -10.11
CA MET A 128 15.13 -6.91 -11.18
C MET A 128 16.39 -6.21 -11.69
N ILE A 129 17.31 -5.82 -10.82
CA ILE A 129 18.61 -5.26 -11.22
C ILE A 129 19.41 -6.31 -12.02
N ASP A 130 19.58 -7.51 -11.45
CA ASP A 130 20.36 -8.61 -12.04
C ASP A 130 19.84 -9.04 -13.44
N GLN A 131 18.54 -8.86 -13.70
CA GLN A 131 17.88 -9.24 -14.95
C GLN A 131 17.50 -8.04 -15.84
N GLY A 132 18.01 -6.84 -15.55
CA GLY A 132 17.73 -5.64 -16.35
C GLY A 132 16.23 -5.29 -16.44
N GLY A 133 15.47 -5.59 -15.39
CA GLY A 133 14.02 -5.39 -15.29
C GLY A 133 13.16 -6.48 -15.92
N LEU A 134 13.74 -7.47 -16.60
CA LEU A 134 13.03 -8.51 -17.34
C LEU A 134 12.61 -9.69 -16.44
N VAL A 135 11.88 -9.40 -15.37
CA VAL A 135 11.35 -10.42 -14.45
C VAL A 135 9.88 -10.73 -14.73
N LYS A 136 9.42 -11.90 -14.30
CA LYS A 136 8.01 -12.32 -14.42
C LYS A 136 7.19 -11.85 -13.21
N SER A 137 5.87 -11.87 -13.37
CA SER A 137 4.92 -11.80 -12.24
C SER A 137 5.30 -12.78 -11.13
N GLY A 138 5.34 -12.29 -9.89
CA GLY A 138 5.89 -12.99 -8.73
C GLY A 138 7.24 -12.41 -8.27
N ASP A 139 7.96 -11.72 -9.15
CA ASP A 139 9.24 -11.08 -8.87
C ASP A 139 9.24 -9.57 -9.12
N LEU A 140 8.10 -9.00 -9.52
CA LEU A 140 7.97 -7.56 -9.74
C LEU A 140 7.95 -6.82 -8.41
N VAL A 141 8.62 -5.67 -8.38
CA VAL A 141 8.52 -4.67 -7.32
C VAL A 141 8.49 -3.28 -7.96
N ARG A 142 7.67 -2.40 -7.40
CA ARG A 142 7.64 -0.98 -7.69
C ARG A 142 8.17 -0.24 -6.49
N ILE A 143 9.21 0.57 -6.71
CA ILE A 143 9.77 1.44 -5.67
C ILE A 143 8.96 2.73 -5.67
N ILE A 144 8.50 3.15 -4.50
CA ILE A 144 7.91 4.46 -4.29
C ILE A 144 8.91 5.33 -3.56
N GLY A 145 9.25 6.49 -4.13
CA GLY A 145 10.27 7.38 -3.60
C GLY A 145 10.97 8.19 -4.69
N TYR A 146 12.15 8.71 -4.39
CA TYR A 146 12.85 9.66 -5.26
C TYR A 146 14.00 8.99 -6.02
N GLY A 147 14.32 9.50 -7.22
CA GLY A 147 15.37 8.93 -8.07
C GLY A 147 16.78 8.95 -7.47
N GLU A 148 17.03 9.81 -6.48
CA GLU A 148 18.30 9.82 -5.74
C GLU A 148 18.58 8.51 -5.02
N TRP A 149 17.54 7.77 -4.62
CA TRP A 149 17.67 6.45 -4.03
C TRP A 149 18.25 5.42 -5.00
N LEU A 150 17.98 5.58 -6.31
CA LEU A 150 18.56 4.71 -7.34
C LEU A 150 20.08 4.85 -7.46
N LYS A 151 20.67 5.89 -6.85
CA LYS A 151 22.13 6.08 -6.80
C LYS A 151 22.78 5.46 -5.56
N GLU A 152 22.00 4.95 -4.61
CA GLU A 152 22.55 4.15 -3.51
C GLU A 152 22.98 2.77 -4.05
N ASN A 153 24.14 2.26 -3.62
CA ASN A 153 24.72 1.00 -4.14
C ASN A 153 23.75 -0.19 -4.21
N LYS A 154 22.72 -0.25 -3.36
CA LYS A 154 21.73 -1.33 -3.32
C LYS A 154 20.58 -1.20 -4.34
N TYR A 155 20.41 -0.04 -4.96
CA TYR A 155 19.38 0.24 -5.96
C TYR A 155 19.96 0.66 -7.32
N ASP A 156 21.29 0.68 -7.45
CA ASP A 156 21.97 0.99 -8.70
C ASP A 156 21.55 0.00 -9.80
N GLY A 157 21.27 0.54 -10.98
CA GLY A 157 20.74 -0.25 -12.11
C GLY A 157 19.26 -0.66 -11.98
N PHE A 158 18.52 -0.21 -10.96
CA PHE A 158 17.09 -0.54 -10.86
C PHE A 158 16.28 0.14 -11.98
N PRO A 159 15.32 -0.56 -12.63
CA PRO A 159 14.56 -0.02 -13.76
C PRO A 159 13.77 1.24 -13.38
N SER A 160 14.05 2.35 -14.06
CA SER A 160 13.46 3.66 -13.73
C SER A 160 11.96 3.74 -14.01
N ASP A 161 11.42 2.93 -14.92
CA ASP A 161 9.97 2.78 -15.19
C ASP A 161 9.22 2.10 -14.03
N ARG A 162 9.97 1.47 -13.11
CA ARG A 162 9.46 0.82 -11.89
C ARG A 162 9.71 1.65 -10.64
N LEU A 163 10.24 2.86 -10.78
CA LEU A 163 10.23 3.89 -9.76
C LEU A 163 9.00 4.79 -9.96
N THR A 164 8.26 5.04 -8.88
CA THR A 164 7.21 6.05 -8.85
C THR A 164 7.58 7.14 -7.86
N VAL A 165 7.77 8.35 -8.39
CA VAL A 165 8.02 9.54 -7.59
C VAL A 165 6.67 10.12 -7.12
N PRO A 166 6.49 10.39 -5.82
CA PRO A 166 5.31 11.10 -5.31
C PRO A 166 5.01 12.37 -6.11
N GLY A 167 3.73 12.61 -6.40
CA GLY A 167 3.25 13.53 -7.43
C GLY A 167 2.96 12.87 -8.79
N ASN A 168 3.22 11.56 -8.95
CA ASN A 168 2.92 10.80 -10.17
C ASN A 168 1.92 9.67 -9.89
N ALA A 169 1.29 9.21 -10.97
CA ALA A 169 0.31 8.13 -10.91
C ALA A 169 0.89 6.78 -11.36
N ILE A 170 0.37 5.72 -10.76
CA ILE A 170 0.55 4.34 -11.17
C ILE A 170 -0.74 3.90 -11.87
N THR A 171 -0.61 3.42 -13.11
CA THR A 171 -1.75 2.91 -13.91
C THR A 171 -1.58 1.44 -14.29
N SER A 172 -0.45 0.83 -13.94
CA SER A 172 -0.20 -0.60 -14.17
C SER A 172 -0.14 -1.37 -12.85
N LEU A 173 -0.63 -2.60 -12.88
CA LEU A 173 -0.62 -3.54 -11.76
C LEU A 173 -0.06 -4.86 -12.25
N ASP A 174 0.99 -5.37 -11.60
CA ASP A 174 1.66 -6.61 -12.01
C ASP A 174 2.14 -6.55 -13.47
N GLY A 175 2.70 -5.40 -13.85
CA GLY A 175 3.19 -5.14 -15.21
C GLY A 175 2.11 -5.06 -16.31
N ARG A 176 0.82 -5.15 -15.98
CA ARG A 176 -0.29 -5.01 -16.93
C ARG A 176 -0.87 -3.60 -16.87
N ASP A 177 -1.05 -2.97 -18.03
CA ASP A 177 -1.73 -1.68 -18.09
C ASP A 177 -3.20 -1.82 -17.65
N CYS A 178 -3.59 -1.01 -16.67
CA CYS A 178 -4.93 -0.94 -16.12
C CYS A 178 -5.50 0.49 -16.23
N SER A 179 -4.87 1.38 -17.02
CA SER A 179 -5.21 2.81 -17.12
C SER A 179 -6.66 3.12 -17.46
N SER A 180 -7.36 2.21 -18.14
CA SER A 180 -8.79 2.34 -18.46
C SER A 180 -9.72 2.08 -17.27
N LEU A 181 -9.23 1.41 -16.22
CA LEU A 181 -10.01 0.96 -15.06
C LEU A 181 -9.48 1.48 -13.72
N PHE A 182 -8.21 1.86 -13.65
CA PHE A 182 -7.48 2.10 -12.41
C PHE A 182 -6.45 3.22 -12.56
N ARG A 183 -6.35 4.04 -11.52
CA ARG A 183 -5.26 5.00 -11.32
C ARG A 183 -4.98 5.15 -9.83
N ALA A 184 -3.72 5.02 -9.42
CA ALA A 184 -3.27 5.36 -8.06
C ALA A 184 -2.34 6.56 -8.10
N PHE A 185 -2.76 7.72 -7.59
CA PHE A 185 -1.92 8.91 -7.50
C PHE A 185 -1.21 8.95 -6.15
N VAL A 186 0.12 8.89 -6.19
CA VAL A 186 0.96 8.85 -4.98
C VAL A 186 1.19 10.26 -4.46
N HIS A 187 0.75 10.54 -3.24
CA HIS A 187 0.95 11.82 -2.55
C HIS A 187 2.21 11.84 -1.69
N ALA A 188 2.51 10.72 -1.02
CA ALA A 188 3.55 10.62 0.00
C ALA A 188 4.34 9.30 -0.14
N PRO A 189 5.56 9.21 0.41
CA PRO A 189 6.24 10.19 1.27
C PRO A 189 6.80 11.41 0.52
N PHE A 190 6.84 12.59 1.14
CA PHE A 190 7.54 13.74 0.53
C PHE A 190 9.05 13.54 0.44
N LYS A 191 9.76 14.43 -0.27
CA LYS A 191 11.23 14.47 -0.28
C LYS A 191 11.70 15.05 1.04
N ASP A 192 12.87 14.62 1.53
CA ASP A 192 13.53 15.34 2.62
C ASP A 192 13.97 16.72 2.10
N ASP A 193 13.33 17.78 2.59
CA ASP A 193 13.61 19.18 2.23
C ASP A 193 14.23 19.97 3.38
N GLY A 194 14.66 19.29 4.46
CA GLY A 194 15.35 19.89 5.59
C GLY A 194 14.51 20.85 6.43
N SER A 195 13.18 20.89 6.28
CA SER A 195 12.32 21.93 6.87
C SER A 195 11.31 21.46 7.94
N ALA A 196 11.32 20.20 8.36
CA ALA A 196 10.48 19.72 9.47
C ALA A 196 11.09 18.49 10.16
N GLU A 197 10.71 18.25 11.42
CA GLU A 197 11.15 17.10 12.21
C GLU A 197 11.07 15.79 11.40
N ARG A 198 12.15 14.99 11.46
CA ARG A 198 12.22 13.64 10.88
C ARG A 198 11.10 12.75 11.45
N ASN A 199 9.96 12.65 10.75
CA ASN A 199 9.30 11.41 10.32
C ASN A 199 7.77 11.57 10.15
N GLU A 200 7.26 11.37 8.93
CA GLU A 200 5.92 10.82 8.64
C GLU A 200 5.95 10.18 7.22
N THR A 201 6.51 8.97 7.12
CA THR A 201 6.95 8.40 5.83
C THR A 201 5.98 7.42 5.18
N SER A 202 4.76 7.25 5.71
CA SER A 202 3.78 6.31 5.15
C SER A 202 3.49 6.58 3.67
N LEU A 203 3.26 5.52 2.91
CA LEU A 203 2.75 5.62 1.55
C LEU A 203 1.31 6.13 1.63
N GLY A 204 1.12 7.38 1.20
CA GLY A 204 -0.18 8.02 1.07
C GLY A 204 -0.55 8.21 -0.39
N PHE A 205 -1.75 7.79 -0.80
CA PHE A 205 -2.18 7.83 -2.20
C PHE A 205 -3.71 7.85 -2.34
N GLN A 206 -4.15 8.36 -3.49
CA GLN A 206 -5.54 8.27 -3.93
C GLN A 206 -5.65 7.12 -4.93
N VAL A 207 -6.64 6.25 -4.77
CA VAL A 207 -7.02 5.25 -5.79
C VAL A 207 -8.32 5.67 -6.45
N SER A 208 -8.32 5.67 -7.77
CA SER A 208 -9.49 5.88 -8.62
C SER A 208 -9.82 4.60 -9.37
N LEU A 209 -11.01 4.05 -9.14
CA LEU A 209 -11.60 2.98 -9.93
C LEU A 209 -12.54 3.62 -10.96
N ILE A 210 -12.17 3.50 -12.23
CA ILE A 210 -12.85 4.13 -13.34
C ILE A 210 -14.02 3.22 -13.71
N GLY A 211 -15.25 3.57 -13.31
CA GLY A 211 -16.46 2.88 -13.72
C GLY A 211 -16.90 3.21 -15.14
N GLU A 212 -17.94 2.52 -15.61
CA GLU A 212 -18.61 2.83 -16.87
C GLU A 212 -19.37 4.16 -16.76
N LYS A 213 -19.75 4.76 -17.90
CA LYS A 213 -20.40 6.08 -17.97
C LYS A 213 -21.61 6.23 -17.03
N THR A 214 -22.33 5.15 -16.74
CA THR A 214 -23.53 5.12 -15.89
C THR A 214 -23.23 4.88 -14.41
N ALA A 215 -22.09 4.27 -14.08
CA ALA A 215 -21.72 3.88 -12.71
C ALA A 215 -20.85 4.94 -12.00
N GLY A 216 -20.26 5.88 -12.75
CA GLY A 216 -19.36 6.91 -12.19
C GLY A 216 -17.99 6.36 -11.79
N HIS A 217 -17.12 7.22 -11.27
CA HIS A 217 -15.82 6.83 -10.73
C HIS A 217 -15.91 6.68 -9.22
N ALA A 218 -15.18 5.72 -8.66
CA ALA A 218 -15.05 5.55 -7.22
C ALA A 218 -13.64 5.91 -6.78
N HIS A 219 -13.51 6.80 -5.80
CA HIS A 219 -12.25 7.33 -5.31
C HIS A 219 -12.06 7.00 -3.83
N ALA A 220 -10.88 6.50 -3.48
CA ALA A 220 -10.49 6.26 -2.09
C ALA A 220 -9.17 6.98 -1.77
N LEU A 221 -9.09 7.63 -0.61
CA LEU A 221 -7.84 8.12 -0.04
C LEU A 221 -7.35 7.16 1.04
N LEU A 222 -6.10 6.73 0.89
CA LEU A 222 -5.40 5.82 1.80
C LEU A 222 -4.12 6.51 2.23
N PHE A 223 -4.03 6.90 3.50
CA PHE A 223 -2.89 7.66 4.02
C PHE A 223 -2.05 6.87 5.03
N GLY A 224 -2.46 5.67 5.45
CA GLY A 224 -1.79 4.94 6.54
C GLY A 224 -1.56 5.84 7.75
N ASP A 225 -0.39 5.77 8.37
CA ASP A 225 -0.08 6.52 9.59
C ASP A 225 0.48 7.95 9.38
N LEU A 226 0.10 8.62 8.30
CA LEU A 226 0.50 10.01 8.11
C LEU A 226 -0.04 10.93 9.22
N SER A 227 0.83 11.80 9.70
CA SER A 227 0.56 12.90 10.64
C SER A 227 -0.40 13.95 10.16
N TYR A 228 -0.92 14.79 11.06
CA TYR A 228 -1.51 16.06 10.67
C TYR A 228 -0.57 16.94 9.80
N PRO A 229 0.73 17.16 10.11
CA PRO A 229 1.62 17.96 9.26
C PRO A 229 1.72 17.48 7.81
N VAL A 230 1.97 16.18 7.56
CA VAL A 230 2.04 15.67 6.18
C VAL A 230 0.66 15.65 5.54
N LEU A 231 -0.40 15.29 6.25
CA LEU A 231 -1.77 15.38 5.72
C LEU A 231 -2.10 16.81 5.29
N LYS A 232 -1.88 17.81 6.15
CA LYS A 232 -2.08 19.23 5.84
C LYS A 232 -1.28 19.63 4.60
N ARG A 233 -0.02 19.21 4.50
CA ARG A 233 0.81 19.47 3.33
C ARG A 233 0.23 18.83 2.06
N ILE A 234 -0.21 17.58 2.09
CA ILE A 234 -0.88 16.90 0.96
C ILE A 234 -2.10 17.71 0.50
N PHE A 235 -3.00 18.06 1.42
CA PHE A 235 -4.21 18.83 1.09
C PHE A 235 -3.92 20.26 0.62
N THR A 236 -2.75 20.82 0.95
CA THR A 236 -2.33 22.17 0.54
C THR A 236 -1.74 22.18 -0.87
N ILE A 237 -0.92 21.18 -1.22
CA ILE A 237 -0.12 21.22 -2.46
C ILE A 237 -0.69 20.38 -3.59
N SER A 238 -1.52 19.38 -3.28
CA SER A 238 -2.06 18.47 -4.30
C SER A 238 -3.21 19.11 -5.07
N ASP A 239 -3.24 18.90 -6.38
CA ASP A 239 -4.37 19.33 -7.20
C ASP A 239 -5.69 18.71 -6.70
N ALA A 240 -6.78 19.49 -6.76
CA ALA A 240 -8.09 19.07 -6.29
C ALA A 240 -8.54 17.73 -6.91
N ALA A 241 -8.23 17.48 -8.19
CA ALA A 241 -8.57 16.23 -8.87
C ALA A 241 -7.93 14.98 -8.22
N ASN A 242 -6.76 15.13 -7.60
CA ASN A 242 -6.05 14.06 -6.89
C ASN A 242 -6.47 13.91 -5.43
N LEU A 243 -7.40 14.75 -4.95
CA LEU A 243 -7.95 14.74 -3.60
C LEU A 243 -9.45 14.44 -3.55
N ILE A 244 -10.13 14.29 -4.70
CA ILE A 244 -11.53 13.85 -4.73
C ILE A 244 -11.64 12.46 -4.08
N TRP A 245 -12.62 12.26 -3.20
CA TRP A 245 -12.82 10.96 -2.56
C TRP A 245 -14.30 10.68 -2.31
N ASN A 246 -14.67 9.40 -2.44
CA ASN A 246 -15.93 8.85 -1.93
C ASN A 246 -15.69 8.17 -0.58
N VAL A 247 -14.51 7.57 -0.39
CA VAL A 247 -14.06 7.02 0.88
C VAL A 247 -12.70 7.60 1.29
N LEU A 248 -12.56 7.99 2.55
CA LEU A 248 -11.30 8.31 3.18
C LEU A 248 -11.11 7.29 4.30
N LEU A 249 -10.10 6.43 4.18
CA LEU A 249 -9.71 5.60 5.31
C LEU A 249 -9.07 6.50 6.36
N SER A 250 -9.60 6.46 7.57
CA SER A 250 -9.15 7.29 8.68
C SER A 250 -7.64 7.17 8.87
N PRO A 251 -6.86 8.24 8.63
CA PRO A 251 -5.41 8.18 8.76
C PRO A 251 -5.01 7.86 10.20
N HIS A 252 -3.96 7.05 10.36
CA HIS A 252 -3.37 6.70 11.64
C HIS A 252 -4.41 6.20 12.66
N HIS A 253 -5.44 5.48 12.18
CA HIS A 253 -6.53 4.95 12.99
C HIS A 253 -7.29 6.01 13.81
N CYS A 254 -7.46 7.22 13.25
CA CYS A 254 -8.03 8.38 13.96
C CYS A 254 -7.23 8.79 15.22
N SER A 255 -5.94 8.45 15.32
CA SER A 255 -5.13 8.86 16.47
C SER A 255 -5.05 10.38 16.58
N LYS A 256 -4.74 10.87 17.79
CA LYS A 256 -4.52 12.31 18.04
C LYS A 256 -3.53 12.90 17.04
N SER A 257 -2.52 12.14 16.62
CA SER A 257 -1.49 12.60 15.68
C SER A 257 -2.06 12.99 14.31
N ALA A 258 -3.15 12.38 13.84
CA ALA A 258 -3.77 12.73 12.56
C ALA A 258 -4.66 13.98 12.65
N MET A 259 -5.20 14.28 13.84
CA MET A 259 -6.18 15.35 14.05
C MET A 259 -5.63 16.58 14.76
N TYR A 260 -4.52 16.43 15.48
CA TYR A 260 -3.94 17.46 16.33
C TYR A 260 -2.43 17.48 16.15
N TRP A 261 -1.91 18.67 15.88
CA TRP A 261 -0.49 18.96 15.90
C TRP A 261 -0.26 20.18 16.78
N LYS A 262 0.78 20.11 17.61
CA LYS A 262 1.19 21.23 18.44
C LYS A 262 2.26 22.00 17.66
N GLU A 263 1.99 23.26 17.32
CA GLU A 263 3.02 24.09 16.69
C GLU A 263 4.17 24.35 17.69
N GLU A 264 5.40 24.43 17.19
CA GLU A 264 6.56 24.73 18.05
C GLU A 264 6.34 26.06 18.78
N GLY A 265 6.23 26.01 20.12
CA GLY A 265 6.11 27.21 20.96
C GLY A 265 4.81 27.35 21.77
N GLU A 266 3.81 26.52 21.55
CA GLU A 266 2.60 26.53 22.41
C GLU A 266 2.89 25.81 23.76
N GLN A 267 2.49 26.37 24.90
CA GLN A 267 2.44 25.66 26.18
C GLN A 267 1.04 25.06 26.39
N GLU A 268 0.95 23.92 27.09
CA GLU A 268 -0.34 23.27 27.41
C GLU A 268 -1.25 24.15 28.26
#